data_AF-A0A2A4CV76-F1
#
_entry.id   AF-A0A2A4CV76-F1
#
_cell.length_a   1.000
_cell.length_b   1.000
_cell.length_c   1.000
_cell.angle_alpha   90.00
_cell.angle_beta   90.00
_cell.angle_gamma   90.00
#
_symmetry.space_group_name_H-M   'P 1'
#
loop_
_entity.id
_entity.type
_entity.pdbx_description
1 polymer ?
#
loop_
_entity_poly.entity_id
_entity_poly.type
_entity_poly.pdbx_seq_one_letter_code
_entity_poly.pdbx_strand_id
1 'polypeptide(L)'
;MAQPLSQSMAQCAGLHVWMSERVSAPERQQKLAQMATIWRGEALRQAQAEGQGKPAEFVAGHLFAMLETWRGKSDFAVLNEEFRDWVNYCGSLGRSRGISFE
;
A
#
# COMPACT_ATOMS: atom_id res chain seq x y z
N MET A 1 -17.39 -5.13 11.35
CA MET A 1 -16.46 -4.10 11.87
C MET A 1 -15.61 -3.64 10.71
N ALA A 2 -15.56 -2.35 10.42
CA ALA A 2 -14.71 -1.82 9.35
C ALA A 2 -13.24 -1.87 9.80
N GLN A 3 -12.32 -2.23 8.90
CA GLN A 3 -10.89 -2.22 9.17
C GLN A 3 -10.40 -0.80 9.54
N PRO A 4 -9.41 -0.64 10.43
CA PRO A 4 -8.77 0.65 10.68
C PRO A 4 -8.26 1.26 9.37
N LEU A 5 -8.35 2.57 9.22
CA LEU A 5 -7.95 3.20 7.97
C LEU A 5 -6.43 3.14 7.79
N SER A 6 -5.68 3.23 8.89
CA SER A 6 -4.22 3.03 8.86
C SER A 6 -3.81 1.66 8.31
N GLN A 7 -4.62 0.61 8.54
CA GLN A 7 -4.39 -0.71 7.97
C GLN A 7 -4.54 -0.67 6.44
N SER A 8 -5.61 -0.07 5.93
CA SER A 8 -5.83 0.08 4.49
C SER A 8 -4.70 0.86 3.80
N MET A 9 -4.21 1.93 4.43
CA MET A 9 -3.08 2.72 3.95
C MET A 9 -1.79 1.89 3.93
N ALA A 10 -1.52 1.11 4.98
CA ALA A 10 -0.37 0.23 5.07
C ALA A 10 -0.40 -0.87 3.98
N GLN A 11 -1.58 -1.42 3.69
CA GLN A 11 -1.76 -2.38 2.60
C GLN A 11 -1.50 -1.73 1.24
N CYS A 12 -1.96 -0.50 1.01
CA CYS A 12 -1.61 0.24 -0.21
C CYS A 12 -0.10 0.46 -0.36
N ALA A 13 0.62 0.72 0.74
CA ALA A 13 2.08 0.76 0.70
C ALA A 13 2.68 -0.59 0.25
N GLY A 14 2.22 -1.69 0.84
CA GLY A 14 2.71 -3.04 0.51
C GLY A 14 2.48 -3.43 -0.95
N LEU A 15 1.33 -3.07 -1.51
CA LEU A 15 1.03 -3.28 -2.94
C LEU A 15 2.00 -2.50 -3.84
N HIS A 16 2.30 -1.23 -3.51
CA HIS A 16 3.23 -0.42 -4.30
C HIS A 16 4.67 -0.93 -4.21
N VAL A 17 5.11 -1.45 -3.06
CA VAL A 17 6.39 -2.17 -2.95
C VAL A 17 6.40 -3.36 -3.91
N TRP A 18 5.39 -4.23 -3.84
CA TRP A 18 5.29 -5.41 -4.70
C TRP A 18 5.31 -5.07 -6.19
N MET A 19 4.61 -4.02 -6.60
CA MET A 19 4.63 -3.52 -7.98
C MET A 19 6.01 -3.00 -8.38
N SER A 20 6.71 -2.29 -7.47
CA SER A 20 8.04 -1.75 -7.74
C SER A 20 9.08 -2.85 -8.00
N GLU A 21 8.96 -4.01 -7.34
CA GLU A 21 9.85 -5.17 -7.51
C GLU A 21 9.68 -5.86 -8.88
N ARG A 22 8.59 -5.58 -9.60
CA ARG A 22 8.21 -6.28 -10.84
C ARG A 22 8.33 -5.44 -12.10
N VAL A 23 8.51 -4.13 -11.97
CA VAL A 23 8.72 -3.24 -13.11
C VAL A 23 10.21 -3.13 -13.40
N SER A 24 10.60 -3.34 -14.66
CA SER A 24 12.01 -3.23 -15.06
C SER A 24 12.45 -1.80 -15.41
N ALA A 25 11.50 -0.92 -15.72
CA ALA A 25 11.79 0.48 -16.07
C ALA A 25 12.19 1.27 -14.80
N PRO A 26 13.42 1.80 -14.70
CA PRO A 26 13.93 2.41 -13.46
C PRO A 26 13.06 3.58 -12.96
N GLU A 27 12.60 4.44 -13.87
CA GLU A 27 11.72 5.58 -13.51
C GLU A 27 10.39 5.11 -12.90
N ARG A 28 9.82 4.03 -13.44
CA ARG A 28 8.57 3.46 -12.93
C ARG A 28 8.79 2.78 -11.59
N GLN A 29 9.91 2.07 -11.42
CA GLN A 29 10.30 1.48 -10.15
C GLN A 29 10.44 2.55 -9.07
N GLN A 30 11.16 3.64 -9.36
CA GLN A 30 11.35 4.77 -8.45
C GLN A 30 10.01 5.41 -8.06
N LYS A 31 9.13 5.67 -9.03
CA LYS A 31 7.81 6.24 -8.77
C LYS A 31 6.97 5.35 -7.84
N LEU A 32 6.95 4.04 -8.08
CA LEU A 32 6.21 3.08 -7.23
C LEU A 32 6.82 2.98 -5.82
N ALA A 33 8.14 2.97 -5.69
CA ALA A 33 8.82 2.99 -4.40
C ALA A 33 8.53 4.28 -3.61
N GLN A 34 8.46 5.42 -4.30
CA GLN A 34 8.07 6.69 -3.71
C GLN A 34 6.61 6.65 -3.21
N MET A 35 5.68 6.15 -4.04
CA MET A 35 4.28 5.96 -3.63
C MET A 35 4.16 5.07 -2.38
N ALA A 36 4.92 3.97 -2.31
CA ALA A 36 4.95 3.11 -1.14
C ALA A 36 5.41 3.86 0.13
N THR A 37 6.42 4.73 -0.02
CA THR A 37 6.94 5.56 1.08
C THR A 37 5.89 6.56 1.56
N ILE A 38 5.20 7.25 0.64
CA ILE A 38 4.13 8.19 0.96
C ILE A 38 3.00 7.47 1.72
N TRP A 39 2.53 6.34 1.21
CA TRP A 39 1.49 5.55 1.87
C TRP A 39 1.88 5.11 3.28
N ARG A 40 3.13 4.65 3.47
CA ARG A 40 3.62 4.25 4.79
C ARG A 40 3.63 5.44 5.77
N GLY A 41 4.03 6.62 5.32
CA GLY A 41 4.01 7.85 6.14
C GLY A 41 2.60 8.23 6.57
N GLU A 42 1.65 8.24 5.62
CA GLU A 42 0.24 8.53 5.91
C GLU A 42 -0.40 7.46 6.81
N ALA A 43 -0.08 6.18 6.59
CA ALA A 43 -0.55 5.10 7.44
C ALA A 43 -0.07 5.28 8.89
N LEU A 44 1.18 5.72 9.08
CA LEU A 44 1.75 5.96 10.42
C LEU A 44 1.02 7.11 11.13
N ARG A 45 0.84 8.23 10.42
CA ARG A 45 0.10 9.38 10.93
C ARG A 45 -1.34 9.00 11.29
N GLN A 46 -1.99 8.21 10.44
CA GLN A 46 -3.34 7.70 10.67
C GLN A 46 -3.39 6.73 11.85
N ALA A 47 -2.42 5.81 11.99
CA ALA A 47 -2.37 4.85 13.10
C ALA A 47 -2.19 5.55 14.45
N GLN A 48 -1.39 6.62 14.48
CA GLN A 48 -1.27 7.48 15.66
C GLN A 48 -2.61 8.15 16.00
N ALA A 49 -3.29 8.71 15.01
CA ALA A 49 -4.60 9.36 15.20
C ALA A 49 -5.70 8.36 15.63
N GLU A 50 -5.60 7.10 15.21
CA GLU A 50 -6.49 6.01 15.61
C GLU A 50 -6.16 5.45 17.01
N GLY A 51 -5.10 5.91 17.66
CA GLY A 51 -4.70 5.43 18.99
C GLY A 51 -4.11 4.02 18.98
N GLN A 52 -3.53 3.57 17.86
CA GLN A 52 -2.84 2.28 17.83
C GLN A 52 -1.68 2.28 18.83
N GLY A 53 -1.60 1.26 19.69
CA GLY A 53 -0.60 1.22 20.78
C GLY A 53 0.86 1.20 20.28
N LYS A 54 1.08 0.68 19.08
CA LYS A 54 2.39 0.64 18.41
C LYS A 54 2.27 0.97 16.92
N PRO A 55 2.08 2.25 16.56
CA PRO A 55 1.72 2.65 15.19
C PRO A 55 2.72 2.17 14.13
N ALA A 56 4.02 2.24 14.42
CA ALA A 56 5.06 1.80 13.49
C ALA A 56 5.06 0.29 13.27
N GLU A 57 4.94 -0.52 14.33
CA GLU A 57 4.85 -1.98 14.24
C GLU A 57 3.55 -2.41 13.53
N PHE A 58 2.43 -1.76 13.86
CA PHE A 58 1.12 -1.99 13.24
C PHE A 58 1.17 -1.76 11.71
N VAL A 59 1.68 -0.60 11.29
CA VAL A 59 1.81 -0.26 9.87
C VAL A 59 2.79 -1.19 9.16
N ALA A 60 3.95 -1.46 9.76
CA ALA A 60 4.93 -2.38 9.17
C ALA A 60 4.32 -3.78 8.99
N GLY A 61 3.63 -4.30 9.99
CA GLY A 61 2.99 -5.62 9.94
C GLY A 61 1.99 -5.74 8.80
N HIS A 62 1.09 -4.77 8.63
CA HIS A 62 0.09 -4.81 7.56
C HIS A 62 0.68 -4.57 6.16
N LEU A 63 1.72 -3.73 6.06
CA LEU A 63 2.48 -3.55 4.82
C LEU A 63 3.14 -4.87 4.41
N PHE A 64 3.88 -5.51 5.32
CA PHE A 64 4.57 -6.77 5.04
C PHE A 64 3.59 -7.90 4.73
N ALA A 65 2.49 -8.02 5.47
CA ALA A 65 1.46 -9.03 5.19
C ALA A 65 0.88 -8.89 3.78
N MET A 66 0.63 -7.65 3.33
CA MET A 66 0.18 -7.40 1.96
C MET A 66 1.25 -7.74 0.94
N LEU A 67 2.50 -7.30 1.14
CA LEU A 67 3.62 -7.63 0.26
C LEU A 67 3.78 -9.15 0.09
N GLU A 68 3.79 -9.90 1.19
CA GLU A 68 3.92 -11.36 1.17
C GLU A 68 2.70 -12.04 0.54
N THR A 69 1.50 -11.50 0.75
CA THR A 69 0.27 -11.98 0.08
C THR A 69 0.43 -11.94 -1.44
N TRP A 70 0.98 -10.85 -1.98
CA TRP A 70 1.19 -10.73 -3.42
C TRP A 70 2.43 -11.46 -3.93
N ARG A 71 3.49 -11.58 -3.12
CA ARG A 71 4.66 -12.42 -3.45
C ARG A 71 4.31 -13.91 -3.53
N GLY A 72 3.34 -14.37 -2.74
CA GLY A 72 2.81 -15.72 -2.82
C GLY A 72 1.93 -15.99 -4.04
N LYS A 73 1.54 -14.95 -4.80
CA LYS A 73 0.79 -15.10 -6.05
C LYS A 73 1.75 -15.16 -7.25
N SER A 74 1.28 -15.78 -8.33
CA SER A 74 2.00 -15.77 -9.62
C SER A 74 2.20 -14.34 -10.13
N ASP A 75 3.24 -14.11 -10.94
CA ASP A 75 3.43 -12.81 -11.61
C ASP A 75 2.28 -12.43 -12.55
N PHE A 76 1.46 -13.41 -12.98
CA PHE A 76 0.19 -13.15 -13.68
C PHE A 76 -0.92 -12.60 -12.78
N ALA A 77 -0.69 -12.42 -11.48
CA ALA A 77 -1.66 -11.84 -10.56
C ALA A 77 -2.09 -10.43 -10.96
N VAL A 78 -1.28 -9.69 -11.72
CA VAL A 78 -1.68 -8.39 -12.28
C VAL A 78 -2.91 -8.46 -13.21
N LEU A 79 -3.23 -9.65 -13.72
CA LEU A 79 -4.37 -9.89 -14.61
C LEU A 79 -5.66 -10.19 -13.85
N ASN A 80 -5.58 -10.46 -12.54
CA ASN A 80 -6.74 -10.85 -11.75
C ASN A 80 -7.60 -9.62 -11.37
N GLU A 81 -8.88 -9.88 -11.10
CA GLU A 81 -9.84 -8.85 -10.69
C GLU A 81 -9.47 -8.25 -9.34
N GLU A 82 -9.02 -9.08 -8.39
CA GLU A 82 -8.52 -8.67 -7.08
C GLU A 82 -7.44 -7.57 -7.16
N PHE A 83 -6.51 -7.66 -8.11
CA PHE A 83 -5.45 -6.68 -8.31
C PHE A 83 -6.02 -5.37 -8.78
N ARG A 84 -6.94 -5.41 -9.75
CA ARG A 84 -7.62 -4.22 -10.26
C ARG A 84 -8.41 -3.55 -9.15
N ASP A 85 -9.11 -4.33 -8.33
CA ASP A 85 -9.87 -3.83 -7.18
C ASP A 85 -8.95 -3.15 -6.17
N TRP A 86 -7.81 -3.75 -5.86
CA TRP A 86 -6.82 -3.16 -4.95
C TRP A 86 -6.20 -1.88 -5.50
N VAL A 87 -5.84 -1.83 -6.78
CA VAL A 87 -5.30 -0.62 -7.42
C VAL A 87 -6.36 0.49 -7.45
N ASN A 88 -7.61 0.16 -7.80
CA ASN A 88 -8.74 1.10 -7.81
C ASN A 88 -9.06 1.61 -6.41
N TYR A 89 -9.01 0.72 -5.42
CA TYR A 89 -9.20 1.04 -4.01
C TYR A 89 -8.13 2.01 -3.52
N CYS A 90 -6.85 1.70 -3.72
CA CYS A 90 -5.75 2.57 -3.33
C CYS A 90 -5.81 3.92 -4.05
N GLY A 91 -6.13 3.95 -5.34
CA GLY A 91 -6.32 5.20 -6.08
C GLY A 91 -7.48 6.04 -5.53
N SER A 92 -8.61 5.42 -5.20
CA SER A 92 -9.79 6.11 -4.64
C SER A 92 -9.54 6.61 -3.22
N LEU A 93 -8.87 5.81 -2.40
CA LEU A 93 -8.45 6.21 -1.06
C LEU A 93 -7.43 7.36 -1.11
N GLY A 94 -6.46 7.32 -2.02
CA GLY A 94 -5.48 8.39 -2.18
C GLY A 94 -6.15 9.73 -2.48
N ARG A 95 -7.08 9.73 -3.45
CA ARG A 95 -7.88 10.91 -3.79
C ARG A 95 -8.71 11.43 -2.62
N SER A 96 -9.38 10.56 -1.86
CA SER A 96 -10.22 11.00 -0.73
C SER A 96 -9.43 11.57 0.43
N ARG A 97 -8.13 11.27 0.51
CA ARG A 97 -7.22 11.76 1.57
C ARG A 97 -6.27 12.86 1.10
N GLY A 98 -6.40 13.33 -0.14
CA GLY A 98 -5.53 14.36 -0.70
C GLY A 98 -4.08 13.91 -0.86
N ILE A 99 -3.85 12.60 -0.96
CA ILE A 99 -2.52 12.05 -1.23
C ILE A 99 -2.26 12.23 -2.72
N SER A 100 -1.43 13.20 -3.07
CA SER A 100 -0.95 13.38 -4.45
C SER A 100 0.30 12.54 -4.68
N PHE A 101 0.37 11.96 -5.88
CA PHE A 101 1.50 11.19 -6.38
C PHE A 101 2.12 11.84 -7.63
N GLU A 102 1.85 13.13 -7.82
CA GLU A 102 2.41 14.00 -8.86
C GLU A 102 3.80 14.51 -8.48
#